data_AF-A0A5N1K168-F1
#
_entry.id   AF-A0A5N1K168-F1
#
_cell.length_a   1.000
_cell.length_b   1.000
_cell.length_c   1.000
_cell.angle_alpha   90.00
_cell.angle_beta   90.00
_cell.angle_gamma   90.00
#
_symmetry.space_group_name_H-M   'P 1'
#
loop_
_entity.id
_entity.type
_entity.pdbx_description
1 polymer ?
#
loop_
_entity_poly.entity_id
_entity_poly.type
_entity_poly.pdbx_seq_one_letter_code
_entity_poly.pdbx_strand_id
1 'polypeptide(L)'
;MLGRAFHIVHVAAIAAGVMVAGIMAAGAAAAEKPTGPKWGVEEISKLSDADLVVSSPAGKAFMDKLAPDHEKACGKPDENRPDFDEFCSWAFNNDEADFDILLGIKDNKIVSFVASSVPEKNDVWLCEKTQKDIPESDLQTCNVRSADEKSRTHWSASWESFLNSIN
;
A
#
# COMPACT_ATOMS: atom_id res chain seq x y z
N MET A 1 24.81 -3.03 -64.55
CA MET A 1 25.28 -1.81 -63.85
C MET A 1 24.18 -0.77 -63.93
N LEU A 2 24.00 0.06 -62.88
CA LEU A 2 23.11 1.24 -62.83
C LEU A 2 21.60 0.91 -62.96
N GLY A 3 20.67 1.66 -62.35
CA GLY A 3 20.76 2.80 -61.43
C GLY A 3 19.34 3.15 -60.91
N ARG A 4 19.23 3.75 -59.71
CA ARG A 4 17.94 4.05 -59.04
C ARG A 4 17.32 5.38 -59.49
N ALA A 5 15.98 5.45 -59.57
CA ALA A 5 15.08 6.54 -59.12
C ALA A 5 13.61 6.08 -59.38
N PHE A 6 12.75 5.82 -58.39
CA PHE A 6 11.97 6.76 -57.55
C PHE A 6 11.15 7.81 -58.32
N HIS A 7 9.83 7.88 -58.02
CA HIS A 7 9.01 9.03 -57.54
C HIS A 7 7.52 8.56 -57.48
N ILE A 8 6.97 8.13 -56.32
CA ILE A 8 6.13 8.85 -55.32
C ILE A 8 4.71 9.27 -55.84
N VAL A 9 3.71 9.26 -54.91
CA VAL A 9 2.29 9.72 -55.00
C VAL A 9 1.28 8.62 -55.43
N HIS A 10 0.15 8.31 -54.75
CA HIS A 10 -0.33 8.53 -53.35
C HIS A 10 -1.63 7.68 -53.06
N VAL A 11 -2.01 7.50 -51.77
CA VAL A 11 -3.37 7.56 -51.12
C VAL A 11 -4.59 6.88 -51.82
N ALA A 12 -5.52 6.12 -51.21
CA ALA A 12 -5.85 5.63 -49.85
C ALA A 12 -6.51 4.22 -50.01
N ALA A 13 -7.11 3.50 -49.05
CA ALA A 13 -7.34 3.64 -47.61
C ALA A 13 -7.44 2.21 -47.03
N ILE A 14 -7.03 1.97 -45.78
CA ILE A 14 -7.24 0.67 -45.12
C ILE A 14 -8.37 0.80 -44.10
N ALA A 15 -9.51 0.18 -44.40
CA ALA A 15 -10.57 -0.04 -43.43
C ALA A 15 -10.16 -1.17 -42.48
N ALA A 16 -9.62 -0.83 -41.31
CA ALA A 16 -9.40 -1.77 -40.23
C ALA A 16 -10.69 -1.91 -39.39
N GLY A 17 -11.37 -3.05 -39.53
CA GLY A 17 -12.61 -3.33 -38.80
C GLY A 17 -12.36 -3.40 -37.28
N VAL A 18 -13.21 -2.71 -36.52
CA VAL A 18 -13.20 -2.74 -35.05
C VAL A 18 -13.65 -4.12 -34.57
N MET A 19 -12.73 -4.92 -34.05
CA MET A 19 -13.10 -6.12 -33.28
C MET A 19 -13.49 -5.71 -31.85
N VAL A 20 -14.79 -5.47 -31.65
CA VAL A 20 -15.41 -5.45 -30.33
C VAL A 20 -15.58 -6.90 -29.87
N ALA A 21 -15.03 -7.25 -28.70
CA ALA A 21 -15.58 -8.21 -27.72
C ALA A 21 -14.46 -8.72 -26.79
N GLY A 22 -14.15 -7.92 -25.76
CA GLY A 22 -13.16 -8.27 -24.75
C GLY A 22 -13.34 -7.48 -23.46
N ILE A 23 -14.56 -6.96 -23.22
CA ILE A 23 -14.91 -6.35 -21.94
C ILE A 23 -14.99 -7.51 -20.95
N MET A 24 -13.87 -7.78 -20.28
CA MET A 24 -13.88 -8.45 -18.99
C MET A 24 -14.81 -7.63 -18.10
N ALA A 25 -16.04 -8.11 -17.96
CA ALA A 25 -16.92 -7.66 -16.91
C ALA A 25 -16.29 -8.11 -15.59
N ALA A 26 -15.32 -7.33 -15.11
CA ALA A 26 -14.97 -7.27 -13.71
C ALA A 26 -16.24 -6.85 -12.99
N GLY A 27 -17.06 -7.83 -12.62
CA GLY A 27 -18.23 -7.61 -11.81
C GLY A 27 -17.77 -6.83 -10.61
N ALA A 28 -18.42 -5.68 -10.35
CA ALA A 28 -18.14 -4.89 -9.17
C ALA A 28 -18.49 -5.76 -7.96
N ALA A 29 -17.50 -6.50 -7.46
CA ALA A 29 -17.54 -7.08 -6.14
C ALA A 29 -17.85 -5.91 -5.21
N ALA A 30 -19.05 -5.93 -4.61
CA ALA A 30 -19.45 -4.88 -3.68
C ALA A 30 -18.33 -4.75 -2.66
N ALA A 31 -17.72 -3.56 -2.57
CA ALA A 31 -16.51 -3.36 -1.80
C ALA A 31 -16.77 -3.87 -0.37
N GLU A 32 -16.08 -4.95 -0.02
CA GLU A 32 -16.25 -5.61 1.27
C GLU A 32 -15.93 -4.58 2.34
N LYS A 33 -16.96 -4.17 3.09
CA LYS A 33 -16.85 -3.14 4.10
C LYS A 33 -15.95 -3.66 5.22
N PRO A 34 -15.19 -2.78 5.90
CA PRO A 34 -14.52 -3.15 7.13
C PRO A 34 -15.49 -3.83 8.10
N THR A 35 -15.05 -4.96 8.66
CA THR A 35 -15.85 -5.84 9.51
C THR A 35 -15.47 -5.75 10.99
N GLY A 36 -14.40 -5.04 11.31
CA GLY A 36 -13.90 -4.82 12.66
C GLY A 36 -12.46 -4.29 12.65
N PRO A 37 -11.83 -4.12 13.83
CA PRO A 37 -10.50 -3.50 13.97
C PRO A 37 -9.38 -4.27 13.25
N LYS A 38 -9.47 -5.61 13.18
CA LYS A 38 -8.46 -6.44 12.51
C LYS A 38 -8.51 -6.38 10.98
N TRP A 39 -9.56 -5.81 10.41
CA TRP A 39 -9.82 -5.87 8.97
C TRP A 39 -8.67 -5.32 8.11
N GLY A 40 -7.99 -4.25 8.55
CA GLY A 40 -6.84 -3.70 7.84
C GLY A 40 -5.66 -4.67 7.75
N VAL A 41 -5.38 -5.40 8.84
CA VAL A 41 -4.34 -6.44 8.91
C VAL A 41 -4.75 -7.68 8.09
N GLU A 42 -6.03 -8.06 8.14
CA GLU A 42 -6.58 -9.17 7.36
C GLU A 42 -6.49 -8.90 5.84
N GLU A 43 -6.84 -7.70 5.38
CA GLU A 43 -6.74 -7.34 3.96
C GLU A 43 -5.28 -7.21 3.48
N ILE A 44 -4.41 -6.52 4.22
CA ILE A 44 -3.00 -6.38 3.80
C ILE A 44 -2.26 -7.73 3.79
N SER A 45 -2.69 -8.70 4.60
CA SER A 45 -2.16 -10.08 4.57
C SER A 45 -2.51 -10.86 3.30
N LYS A 46 -3.48 -10.39 2.50
CA LYS A 46 -3.89 -11.03 1.23
C LYS A 46 -3.00 -10.59 0.06
N LEU A 47 -2.32 -9.45 0.17
CA LEU A 47 -1.49 -8.84 -0.88
C LEU A 47 -0.13 -9.54 -1.01
N SER A 48 0.33 -9.74 -2.25
CA SER A 48 1.73 -10.12 -2.51
C SER A 48 2.65 -8.91 -2.41
N ASP A 49 3.98 -9.13 -2.32
CA ASP A 49 4.97 -8.05 -2.29
C ASP A 49 4.88 -7.09 -3.49
N ALA A 50 4.40 -7.57 -4.65
CA ALA A 50 4.15 -6.74 -5.83
C ALA A 50 2.84 -5.93 -5.75
N ASP A 51 1.83 -6.46 -5.06
CA ASP A 51 0.54 -5.80 -4.86
C ASP A 51 0.60 -4.69 -3.79
N LEU A 52 1.64 -4.66 -2.95
CA LEU A 52 1.88 -3.59 -1.98
C LEU A 52 2.27 -2.24 -2.63
N VAL A 53 2.55 -2.21 -3.94
CA VAL A 53 2.68 -0.96 -4.69
C VAL A 53 1.31 -0.30 -4.75
N VAL A 54 1.16 0.92 -4.21
CA VAL A 54 -0.16 1.55 -4.02
C VAL A 54 -0.85 1.92 -5.34
N SER A 55 -0.08 2.04 -6.42
CA SER A 55 -0.60 2.24 -7.79
C SER A 55 -0.89 0.93 -8.54
N SER A 56 -0.65 -0.25 -7.94
CA SER A 56 -1.09 -1.52 -8.51
C SER A 56 -2.62 -1.67 -8.37
N PRO A 57 -3.29 -2.51 -9.17
CA PRO A 57 -4.74 -2.68 -9.06
C PRO A 57 -5.20 -3.16 -7.67
N ALA A 58 -4.43 -4.08 -7.05
CA ALA A 58 -4.75 -4.63 -5.74
C ALA A 58 -4.37 -3.66 -4.59
N GLY A 59 -3.18 -3.05 -4.65
CA GLY A 59 -2.76 -2.02 -3.69
C GLY A 59 -3.68 -0.81 -3.71
N LYS A 60 -4.11 -0.35 -4.90
CA LYS A 60 -5.11 0.71 -5.03
C LYS A 60 -6.46 0.27 -4.44
N ALA A 61 -6.94 -0.93 -4.74
CA ALA A 61 -8.20 -1.42 -4.18
C ALA A 61 -8.18 -1.58 -2.65
N PHE A 62 -7.01 -1.82 -2.06
CA PHE A 62 -6.82 -1.79 -0.61
C PHE A 62 -6.84 -0.36 -0.07
N MET A 63 -6.04 0.55 -0.64
CA MET A 63 -5.98 1.96 -0.22
C MET A 63 -7.33 2.68 -0.40
N ASP A 64 -8.07 2.43 -1.49
CA ASP A 64 -9.40 3.03 -1.73
C ASP A 64 -10.45 2.60 -0.68
N LYS A 65 -10.24 1.48 0.03
CA LYS A 65 -11.11 1.04 1.14
C LYS A 65 -10.62 1.53 2.51
N LEU A 66 -9.31 1.53 2.73
CA LEU A 66 -8.67 1.88 4.00
C LEU A 66 -8.55 3.41 4.19
N ALA A 67 -8.15 4.11 3.14
CA ALA A 67 -7.95 5.56 3.09
C ALA A 67 -8.84 6.20 2.01
N PRO A 68 -10.19 6.05 2.07
CA PRO A 68 -11.10 6.57 1.03
C PRO A 68 -11.07 8.11 0.92
N ASP A 69 -10.67 8.79 1.99
CA ASP A 69 -10.28 10.20 1.99
C ASP A 69 -8.78 10.30 2.30
N HIS A 70 -7.97 10.06 1.27
CA HIS A 70 -6.51 9.92 1.36
C HIS A 70 -5.84 11.14 2.01
N GLU A 71 -6.34 12.36 1.75
CA GLU A 71 -5.77 13.59 2.34
C GLU A 71 -6.01 13.75 3.85
N LYS A 72 -6.99 13.00 4.41
CA LYS A 72 -7.25 12.97 5.86
C LYS A 72 -6.62 11.75 6.53
N ALA A 73 -6.74 10.59 5.90
CA ALA A 73 -6.22 9.33 6.42
C ALA A 73 -4.69 9.28 6.34
N CYS A 74 -4.09 9.90 5.32
CA CYS A 74 -2.66 9.93 5.09
C CYS A 74 -2.09 11.35 5.24
N GLY A 75 -0.84 11.43 5.69
CA GLY A 75 -0.12 12.69 5.78
C GLY A 75 1.37 12.54 5.50
N LYS A 76 1.93 13.62 4.96
CA LYS A 76 3.34 13.75 4.57
C LYS A 76 4.22 14.01 5.80
N PRO A 77 5.51 13.66 5.77
CA PRO A 77 6.41 13.84 6.91
C PRO A 77 6.53 15.30 7.36
N ASP A 78 6.56 15.49 8.68
CA ASP A 78 6.90 16.71 9.42
C ASP A 78 7.91 16.36 10.53
N GLU A 79 8.36 17.32 11.34
CA GLU A 79 9.45 17.11 12.32
C GLU A 79 9.21 15.98 13.33
N ASN A 80 7.96 15.57 13.58
CA ASN A 80 7.63 14.53 14.56
C ASN A 80 7.06 13.24 13.93
N ARG A 81 7.07 13.10 12.60
CA ARG A 81 6.51 11.93 11.88
C ARG A 81 7.54 10.84 11.61
N PRO A 82 7.11 9.58 11.40
CA PRO A 82 8.03 8.50 11.05
C PRO A 82 8.59 8.68 9.62
N ASP A 83 9.79 8.15 9.35
CA ASP A 83 10.56 8.34 8.10
C ASP A 83 10.04 7.50 6.92
N PHE A 84 8.88 7.92 6.45
CA PHE A 84 8.21 7.48 5.24
C PHE A 84 7.90 8.70 4.35
N ASP A 85 7.73 8.49 3.05
CA ASP A 85 7.31 9.56 2.14
C ASP A 85 5.86 9.99 2.46
N GLU A 86 5.09 9.05 3.00
CA GLU A 86 3.74 9.22 3.50
C GLU A 86 3.46 8.16 4.58
N PHE A 87 2.70 8.52 5.61
CA PHE A 87 2.08 7.53 6.50
C PHE A 87 0.56 7.68 6.48
N CYS A 88 -0.16 6.57 6.67
CA CYS A 88 -1.62 6.57 6.79
C CYS A 88 -2.06 5.98 8.13
N SER A 89 -3.13 6.51 8.71
CA SER A 89 -3.82 5.95 9.87
C SER A 89 -5.22 5.50 9.47
N TRP A 90 -5.68 4.39 10.05
CA TRP A 90 -7.06 3.93 9.93
C TRP A 90 -7.56 3.34 11.25
N ALA A 91 -8.82 3.64 11.57
CA ALA A 91 -9.56 3.09 12.69
C ALA A 91 -10.99 2.75 12.26
N PHE A 92 -11.47 1.57 12.65
CA PHE A 92 -12.80 1.07 12.35
C PHE A 92 -13.92 1.97 12.91
N ASN A 93 -13.69 2.54 14.10
CA ASN A 93 -14.68 3.38 14.79
C ASN A 93 -14.64 4.86 14.37
N ASN A 94 -13.64 5.30 13.60
CA ASN A 94 -13.35 6.71 13.27
C ASN A 94 -13.17 7.66 14.46
N ASP A 95 -12.80 7.16 15.65
CA ASP A 95 -12.36 8.04 16.75
C ASP A 95 -10.97 8.61 16.41
N GLU A 96 -10.84 9.94 16.38
CA GLU A 96 -9.65 10.66 15.88
C GLU A 96 -8.38 10.44 16.73
N ALA A 97 -8.50 9.79 17.90
CA ALA A 97 -7.41 9.52 18.85
C ALA A 97 -6.98 8.04 18.89
N ASP A 98 -7.68 7.14 18.19
CA ASP A 98 -7.38 5.70 18.17
C ASP A 98 -6.94 5.27 16.76
N PHE A 99 -6.13 4.21 16.67
CA PHE A 99 -5.77 3.58 15.40
C PHE A 99 -5.83 2.06 15.52
N ASP A 100 -6.36 1.41 14.48
CA ASP A 100 -6.31 -0.05 14.32
C ASP A 100 -5.10 -0.48 13.49
N ILE A 101 -4.70 0.35 12.52
CA ILE A 101 -3.48 0.16 11.74
C ILE A 101 -2.87 1.50 11.30
N LEU A 102 -1.55 1.61 11.42
CA LEU A 102 -0.73 2.66 10.81
C LEU A 102 0.05 2.05 9.65
N LEU A 103 0.10 2.70 8.49
CA LEU A 103 0.87 2.28 7.32
C LEU A 103 2.01 3.24 7.04
N GLY A 104 3.17 2.71 6.64
CA GLY A 104 4.34 3.45 6.19
C GLY A 104 4.57 3.19 4.70
N ILE A 105 4.51 4.26 3.90
CA ILE A 105 4.64 4.21 2.43
C ILE A 105 5.98 4.84 2.03
N LYS A 106 6.80 4.09 1.31
CA LYS A 106 8.08 4.56 0.75
C LYS A 106 8.20 4.14 -0.70
N ASP A 107 8.65 5.02 -1.58
CA ASP A 107 8.77 4.80 -3.02
C ASP A 107 7.47 4.27 -3.67
N ASN A 108 6.32 4.83 -3.28
CA ASN A 108 4.98 4.42 -3.76
C ASN A 108 4.63 2.93 -3.44
N LYS A 109 5.21 2.37 -2.38
CA LYS A 109 4.93 1.02 -1.88
C LYS A 109 4.68 1.04 -0.36
N ILE A 110 3.71 0.25 0.11
CA ILE A 110 3.55 0.00 1.55
C ILE A 110 4.69 -0.91 1.99
N VAL A 111 5.59 -0.39 2.83
CA VAL A 111 6.81 -1.10 3.27
C VAL A 111 6.78 -1.51 4.73
N SER A 112 5.91 -0.90 5.52
CA SER A 112 5.80 -1.10 6.96
C SER A 112 4.37 -0.86 7.44
N PHE A 113 3.96 -1.52 8.52
CA PHE A 113 2.76 -1.16 9.27
C PHE A 113 2.90 -1.42 10.77
N VAL A 114 2.07 -0.75 11.58
CA VAL A 114 1.90 -1.03 13.01
C VAL A 114 0.44 -1.38 13.29
N ALA A 115 0.20 -2.45 14.06
CA ALA A 115 -1.12 -2.84 14.55
C ALA A 115 -1.01 -3.72 15.82
N SER A 116 -2.11 -3.91 16.55
CA SER A 116 -2.24 -4.86 17.66
C SER A 116 -2.31 -6.34 17.23
N SER A 117 -2.22 -6.62 15.92
CA SER A 117 -2.27 -7.98 15.38
C SER A 117 -1.33 -8.18 14.19
N VAL A 118 -0.94 -9.44 13.97
CA VAL A 118 -0.01 -9.85 12.91
C VAL A 118 -0.75 -10.48 11.72
N PRO A 119 -0.22 -10.40 10.49
CA PRO A 119 -0.87 -10.95 9.31
C PRO A 119 -0.75 -12.48 9.31
N GLU A 120 -1.81 -13.18 8.85
CA GLU A 120 -1.82 -14.65 8.79
C GLU A 120 -0.73 -15.22 7.85
N LYS A 121 -0.44 -14.48 6.76
CA LYS A 121 0.65 -14.78 5.84
C LYS A 121 1.91 -14.01 6.23
N ASN A 122 2.93 -14.76 6.65
CA ASN A 122 4.21 -14.22 7.12
C ASN A 122 5.35 -14.40 6.10
N ASP A 123 5.06 -14.74 4.85
CA ASP A 123 6.00 -14.85 3.72
C ASP A 123 6.37 -13.48 3.13
N VAL A 124 5.44 -12.51 3.18
CA VAL A 124 5.68 -11.10 2.83
C VAL A 124 6.19 -10.30 4.04
N TRP A 125 5.72 -10.58 5.25
CA TRP A 125 5.90 -9.73 6.43
C TRP A 125 6.81 -10.34 7.51
N LEU A 126 7.68 -9.50 8.09
CA LEU A 126 8.44 -9.77 9.30
C LEU A 126 7.95 -8.82 10.40
N CYS A 127 7.32 -9.38 11.43
CA CYS A 127 6.74 -8.62 12.54
C CYS A 127 7.54 -8.80 13.83
N GLU A 128 7.72 -7.69 14.56
CA GLU A 128 8.31 -7.65 15.90
C GLU A 128 7.49 -6.71 16.79
N LYS A 129 7.57 -6.89 18.11
CA LYS A 129 6.96 -5.94 19.07
C LYS A 129 7.54 -4.53 18.86
N THR A 130 6.68 -3.52 18.75
CA THR A 130 7.08 -2.14 18.47
C THR A 130 7.73 -1.49 19.70
N GLN A 131 6.98 -1.32 20.79
CA GLN A 131 7.46 -0.70 22.03
C GLN A 131 7.94 -1.80 22.99
N LYS A 132 9.20 -2.21 22.84
CA LYS A 132 9.72 -3.41 23.53
C LYS A 132 9.72 -3.24 25.06
N ASP A 133 9.91 -2.02 25.53
CA ASP A 133 10.00 -1.66 26.94
C ASP A 133 8.66 -1.32 27.62
N ILE A 134 7.53 -1.26 26.89
CA ILE A 134 6.19 -1.04 27.45
C ILE A 134 5.48 -2.40 27.61
N PRO A 135 5.30 -2.93 28.84
CA PRO A 135 4.80 -4.30 29.01
C PRO A 135 3.37 -4.52 28.49
N GLU A 136 2.52 -3.51 28.62
CA GLU A 136 1.09 -3.55 28.28
C GLU A 136 0.81 -3.29 26.79
N SER A 137 1.79 -2.73 26.05
CA SER A 137 1.67 -2.51 24.60
C SER A 137 1.68 -3.85 23.87
N ASP A 138 0.63 -4.12 23.09
CA ASP A 138 0.52 -5.28 22.21
C ASP A 138 0.96 -4.99 20.76
N LEU A 139 1.28 -3.72 20.46
CA LEU A 139 1.63 -3.22 19.14
C LEU A 139 2.82 -3.97 18.52
N GLN A 140 2.64 -4.38 17.28
CA GLN A 140 3.62 -5.05 16.43
C GLN A 140 3.94 -4.17 15.23
N THR A 141 5.23 -4.00 14.92
CA THR A 141 5.69 -3.41 13.66
C THR A 141 5.99 -4.54 12.69
N CYS A 142 5.28 -4.55 11.57
CA CYS A 142 5.46 -5.50 10.48
C CYS A 142 6.12 -4.79 9.28
N ASN A 143 7.33 -5.21 8.92
CA ASN A 143 8.06 -4.69 7.76
C ASN A 143 8.10 -5.72 6.62
N VAL A 144 8.14 -5.26 5.37
CA VAL A 144 8.27 -6.16 4.21
C VAL A 144 9.61 -6.90 4.24
N ARG A 145 9.58 -8.22 4.04
CA ARG A 145 10.77 -9.10 4.04
C ARG A 145 11.70 -8.86 2.87
N SER A 146 11.19 -8.29 1.78
CA SER A 146 11.92 -7.97 0.56
C SER A 146 12.91 -6.80 0.74
N ALA A 147 12.66 -5.91 1.71
CA ALA A 147 13.62 -4.88 2.10
C ALA A 147 14.81 -5.49 2.85
N ASP A 148 15.96 -4.82 2.82
CA ASP A 148 17.15 -5.23 3.57
C ASP A 148 16.97 -5.00 5.09
N GLU A 149 17.84 -5.62 5.90
CA GLU A 149 17.76 -5.54 7.35
C GLU A 149 17.91 -4.12 7.91
N LYS A 150 18.82 -3.31 7.34
CA LYS A 150 19.05 -1.93 7.80
C LYS A 150 17.79 -1.09 7.59
N SER A 151 17.13 -1.22 6.43
CA SER A 151 15.87 -0.53 6.13
C SER A 151 14.77 -0.94 7.11
N ARG A 152 14.57 -2.24 7.37
CA ARG A 152 13.55 -2.72 8.32
C ARG A 152 13.81 -2.24 9.76
N THR A 153 15.05 -2.33 10.24
CA THR A 153 15.43 -1.86 11.59
C THR A 153 15.20 -0.36 11.74
N HIS A 154 15.55 0.41 10.71
CA HIS A 154 15.32 1.86 10.69
C HIS A 154 13.84 2.22 10.77
N TRP A 155 12.98 1.57 9.96
CA TRP A 155 11.53 1.78 10.01
C TRP A 155 10.91 1.40 11.36
N SER A 156 11.34 0.30 11.98
CA SER A 156 10.88 -0.07 13.33
C SER A 156 11.25 0.97 14.38
N ALA A 157 12.51 1.45 14.39
CA ALA A 157 12.95 2.49 15.31
C ALA A 157 12.20 3.81 15.09
N SER A 158 11.87 4.13 13.83
CA SER A 158 11.10 5.33 13.49
C SER A 158 9.64 5.25 13.95
N TRP A 159 8.99 4.09 13.82
CA TRP A 159 7.67 3.85 14.41
C TRP A 159 7.67 3.93 15.94
N GLU A 160 8.65 3.30 16.59
CA GLU A 160 8.78 3.35 18.06
C GLU A 160 8.98 4.80 18.54
N SER A 161 9.84 5.58 17.86
CA SER A 161 10.04 7.00 18.17
C SER A 161 8.78 7.85 17.96
N PHE A 162 7.96 7.56 16.95
CA PHE A 162 6.70 8.26 16.71
C PHE A 162 5.65 7.92 17.76
N LEU A 163 5.46 6.64 18.07
CA LEU A 163 4.49 6.21 19.08
C LEU A 163 4.86 6.71 20.48
N ASN A 164 6.16 6.84 20.77
CA ASN A 164 6.65 7.43 22.01
C ASN A 164 6.55 8.97 22.07
N SER A 165 6.21 9.66 20.97
CA SER A 165 6.01 11.13 20.96
C SER A 165 4.54 11.54 21.04
N ILE A 166 3.61 10.60 20.80
CA ILE A 166 2.15 10.81 20.88
C ILE A 166 1.48 10.17 22.11
N ASN A 167 2.21 9.31 22.84
CA ASN A 167 1.83 8.74 24.14
C ASN A 167 2.26 9.63 25.32
#